data_AF-A0A1E8FH94-F1
#
_entry.id   AF-A0A1E8FH94-F1
#
_cell.length_a   1.000
_cell.length_b   1.000
_cell.length_c   1.000
_cell.angle_alpha   90.00
_cell.angle_beta   90.00
_cell.angle_gamma   90.00
#
_symmetry.space_group_name_H-M   'P 1'
#
loop_
_entity.id
_entity.type
_entity.pdbx_description
1 polymer ?
#
loop_
_entity_poly.entity_id
_entity_poly.type
_entity_poly.pdbx_seq_one_letter_code
_entity_poly.pdbx_strand_id
1 'polypeptide(L)' 'MLKTIRLSLGALLFISGIILTLLPGSILLVIAGLMLLSYDWPRARTWLKFFQNQMASSARKLDRLLLFRRLRKSRVR' A
#
# COMPACT_ATOMS: atom_id res chain seq x y z
N MET A 1 -12.08 2.90 -27.50
CA MET A 1 -11.59 1.51 -27.31
C MET A 1 -10.57 1.38 -26.18
N LEU A 2 -9.46 2.13 -26.16
CA LEU A 2 -8.45 2.07 -25.09
C LEU A 2 -8.99 2.39 -23.67
N LYS A 3 -9.91 3.35 -23.54
CA LYS A 3 -10.53 3.71 -22.25
C LYS A 3 -11.29 2.55 -21.61
N THR A 4 -12.06 1.81 -22.40
CA THR A 4 -12.89 0.69 -21.90
C THR A 4 -12.01 -0.46 -21.41
N ILE A 5 -10.96 -0.80 -22.17
CA ILE A 5 -9.99 -1.85 -21.82
C ILE A 5 -9.25 -1.51 -20.53
N ARG A 6 -8.87 -0.25 -20.37
CA ARG A 6 -8.13 0.22 -19.19
C ARG A 6 -9.01 0.27 -17.94
N LEU A 7 -10.28 0.60 -18.12
CA LEU A 7 -11.27 0.63 -17.04
C LEU A 7 -11.68 -0.79 -16.61
N SER A 8 -11.81 -1.72 -17.55
CA SER A 8 -12.06 -3.13 -17.24
C SER A 8 -10.84 -3.82 -16.61
N LEU A 9 -9.62 -3.59 -17.13
CA LEU A 9 -8.38 -4.08 -16.52
C LEU A 9 -8.20 -3.50 -15.11
N GLY A 10 -8.45 -2.20 -14.94
CA GLY A 10 -8.36 -1.53 -13.64
C GLY A 10 -9.35 -2.08 -12.61
N ALA A 11 -10.60 -2.32 -13.01
CA ALA A 11 -11.60 -2.95 -12.14
C ALA A 11 -11.24 -4.40 -11.80
N LEU A 12 -10.75 -5.17 -12.76
CA LEU A 12 -10.32 -6.56 -12.56
C LEU A 12 -9.12 -6.64 -11.59
N LEU A 13 -8.12 -5.77 -11.76
CA LEU A 13 -6.97 -5.66 -10.87
C LEU A 13 -7.34 -5.18 -9.46
N PHE A 14 -8.32 -4.28 -9.33
CA PHE A 14 -8.80 -3.82 -8.03
C PHE A 14 -9.54 -4.92 -7.26
N ILE A 15 -10.45 -5.63 -7.92
CA ILE A 15 -11.21 -6.75 -7.32
C ILE A 15 -10.26 -7.91 -7.00
N SER A 16 -9.37 -8.27 -7.93
CA SER A 16 -8.34 -9.28 -7.72
C SER A 16 -7.38 -8.88 -6.59
N GLY A 17 -7.00 -7.60 -6.50
CA GLY A 17 -6.18 -7.07 -5.42
C GLY A 17 -6.84 -7.15 -4.05
N ILE A 18 -8.15 -6.92 -3.95
CA ILE A 18 -8.93 -7.08 -2.71
C ILE A 18 -9.01 -8.55 -2.29
N ILE A 19 -9.33 -9.45 -3.23
CA ILE A 19 -9.42 -10.90 -2.98
C ILE A 19 -8.05 -11.44 -2.58
N LEU A 20 -6.99 -11.04 -3.30
CA LEU A 20 -5.63 -11.44 -2.97
C LEU A 20 -5.17 -10.82 -1.65
N THR A 21 -5.51 -9.59 -1.24
CA THR A 21 -5.13 -9.15 0.12
C THR A 21 -5.70 -10.01 1.26
N LEU A 22 -6.77 -10.77 1.01
CA LEU A 22 -7.26 -11.77 1.95
C LEU A 22 -6.45 -13.08 1.92
N LEU A 23 -5.84 -13.45 0.79
CA LEU A 23 -5.16 -14.74 0.58
C LEU A 23 -3.61 -14.69 0.68
N PRO A 24 -2.92 -13.56 0.37
CA PRO A 24 -1.77 -13.19 1.19
C PRO A 24 -1.90 -11.74 1.67
N GLY A 25 -1.61 -11.47 2.95
CA GLY A 25 -1.76 -10.16 3.61
C GLY A 25 -0.84 -9.02 3.12
N SER A 26 -0.61 -8.90 1.81
CA SER A 26 0.30 -7.93 1.20
C SER A 26 -0.45 -6.73 0.64
N ILE A 27 -0.47 -5.66 1.42
CA ILE A 27 -0.92 -4.32 1.02
C ILE A 27 -0.20 -3.77 -0.23
N LEU A 28 0.92 -4.37 -0.66
CA LEU A 28 1.62 -4.00 -1.89
C LEU A 28 0.80 -4.27 -3.16
N LEU A 29 -0.01 -5.33 -3.19
CA LEU A 29 -0.90 -5.61 -4.32
C LEU A 29 -1.99 -4.54 -4.47
N VAL A 30 -2.55 -4.09 -3.36
CA VAL A 30 -3.53 -2.99 -3.33
C VAL A 30 -2.90 -1.68 -3.78
N ILE A 31 -1.67 -1.36 -3.34
CA ILE A 31 -0.94 -0.17 -3.79
C ILE A 31 -0.62 -0.24 -5.29
N ALA A 32 -0.17 -1.40 -5.79
CA ALA A 32 0.10 -1.60 -7.21
C ALA A 32 -1.15 -1.42 -8.08
N GLY A 33 -2.30 -1.99 -7.66
CA GLY A 33 -3.59 -1.82 -8.33
C GLY A 33 -4.06 -0.36 -8.32
N LEU A 34 -3.99 0.33 -7.17
CA LEU A 34 -4.31 1.75 -7.07
C LEU A 34 -3.36 2.63 -7.89
N MET A 35 -2.09 2.26 -8.01
CA MET A 35 -1.11 2.99 -8.81
C MET A 35 -1.47 2.98 -10.30
N LEU A 36 -1.84 1.81 -10.82
CA LEU A 36 -2.38 1.67 -12.19
C LEU A 36 -3.69 2.47 -12.36
N LEU A 37 -4.61 2.37 -11.41
CA LEU A 37 -5.91 3.06 -11.47
C LEU A 37 -5.79 4.59 -11.36
N SER A 38 -4.77 5.07 -10.64
CA SER A 38 -4.53 6.50 -10.43
C SER A 38 -4.16 7.27 -11.69
N TYR A 39 -3.76 6.56 -12.75
CA TYR A 39 -3.42 7.17 -14.04
C TYR A 39 -4.63 7.83 -14.71
N ASP A 40 -5.82 7.29 -14.48
CA ASP A 40 -7.05 7.69 -15.18
C ASP A 40 -8.13 8.23 -14.28
N TRP A 41 -8.06 7.90 -12.99
CA TRP A 41 -9.06 8.30 -12.02
C TRP A 41 -8.41 9.16 -10.92
N PRO A 42 -8.64 10.49 -10.89
CA PRO A 42 -7.98 11.37 -9.94
C PRO A 42 -8.31 11.04 -8.47
N ARG A 43 -9.50 10.50 -8.16
CA ARG A 43 -9.79 10.02 -6.78
C ARG A 43 -8.93 8.82 -6.36
N ALA A 44 -8.52 7.94 -7.29
CA ALA A 44 -7.67 6.79 -6.96
C ALA A 44 -6.27 7.26 -6.54
N ARG A 45 -5.82 8.41 -7.06
CA ARG A 45 -4.60 9.08 -6.59
C ARG A 45 -4.69 9.53 -5.13
N THR A 46 -5.86 10.01 -4.70
CA THR A 46 -6.10 10.38 -3.29
C THR A 46 -6.04 9.16 -2.39
N TRP A 47 -6.69 8.06 -2.78
CA TRP A 47 -6.64 6.79 -2.05
C TRP A 47 -5.22 6.21 -2.00
N LEU A 48 -4.51 6.23 -3.12
CA LEU A 48 -3.11 5.79 -3.19
C LEU A 48 -2.23 6.56 -2.20
N LYS A 49 -2.33 7.91 -2.18
CA LYS A 49 -1.59 8.74 -1.22
C LYS A 49 -1.96 8.42 0.21
N PHE A 50 -3.24 8.20 0.50
CA PHE A 50 -3.70 7.83 1.84
C PHE A 50 -3.02 6.54 2.33
N PHE A 51 -3.05 5.47 1.54
CA PHE A 51 -2.42 4.19 1.91
C PHE A 51 -0.90 4.31 2.02
N GLN A 52 -0.24 5.01 1.09
CA GLN A 52 1.20 5.25 1.15
C GLN A 52 1.60 6.03 2.42
N ASN A 53 0.83 7.05 2.81
CA ASN A 53 1.09 7.82 4.02
C ASN A 53 0.92 6.99 5.30
N GLN A 54 -0.13 6.17 5.37
CA GLN A 54 -0.36 5.26 6.51
C GLN A 54 0.76 4.23 6.64
N MET A 55 1.22 3.67 5.51
CA MET A 55 2.35 2.76 5.47
C MET A 55 3.65 3.44 5.94
N ALA A 56 3.95 4.62 5.43
CA ALA A 56 5.13 5.39 5.83
C ALA A 56 5.10 5.75 7.32
N SER A 57 3.94 6.15 7.85
CA SER A 57 3.79 6.42 9.28
C SER A 57 4.01 5.16 10.12
N SER A 58 3.51 4.01 9.67
CA SER A 58 3.64 2.74 10.39
C SER A 58 5.08 2.25 10.39
N ALA A 59 5.77 2.32 9.25
CA ALA A 59 7.19 2.01 9.13
C ALA A 59 8.03 2.86 10.09
N ARG A 60 7.86 4.19 10.10
CA ARG A 60 8.57 5.08 11.03
C ARG A 60 8.32 4.77 12.51
N LYS A 61 7.09 4.36 12.87
CA LYS A 61 6.78 3.93 14.24
C LYS A 61 7.53 2.65 14.59
N LEU A 62 7.57 1.70 13.67
CA LEU A 62 8.25 0.42 13.84
C LEU A 62 9.77 0.60 13.92
N ASP A 63 10.35 1.45 13.09
CA ASP A 63 11.77 1.81 13.12
C ASP A 63 12.17 2.42 14.46
N ARG A 64 11.37 3.37 14.98
CA ARG A 64 11.60 3.95 16.32
C ARG A 64 11.51 2.90 17.42
N LEU A 65 10.52 2.02 17.34
CA LEU A 65 10.33 0.95 18.31
C LEU A 65 11.53 -0.02 18.30
N LEU A 66 12.02 -0.40 17.13
CA LEU A 66 13.22 -1.23 16.98
C LEU A 66 14.48 -0.51 17.48
N LEU A 67 14.63 0.78 17.18
CA LEU A 67 15.75 1.60 17.66
C LEU A 67 15.79 1.66 19.19
N PHE A 68 14.67 1.97 19.84
CA PHE A 68 14.59 2.00 21.30
C PHE A 68 14.88 0.63 21.92
N ARG A 69 14.42 -0.47 21.31
CA ARG A 69 14.77 -1.82 21.74
C ARG A 69 16.28 -2.07 21.67
N ARG A 70 16.95 -1.62 20.60
CA ARG A 70 18.41 -1.76 20.45
C ARG A 70 19.18 -0.92 21.47
N LEU A 71 18.81 0.34 21.67
CA LEU A 71 19.45 1.23 22.65
C LEU A 71 19.30 0.71 24.09
N ARG A 72 18.12 0.18 24.44
CA ARG A 72 17.89 -0.45 25.75
C ARG A 72 18.81 -1.67 25.94
N LYS A 73 18.98 -2.51 24.92
CA LYS A 73 19.87 -3.68 24.96
C LYS A 73 21.34 -3.27 25.14
N SER A 74 21.78 -2.20 24.48
CA SER A 74 23.16 -1.68 24.63
C SER A 74 23.43 -1.05 25.99
N ARG A 75 22.43 -0.46 26.66
CA ARG A 75 22.60 0.15 28.00
C ARG A 75 22.75 -0.88 29.14
N VAL A 76 22.35 -2.13 28.92
CA VAL A 76 22.39 -3.21 29.91
C VAL A 76 23.67 -4.05 29.83
N ARG A 77 24.52 -3.81 28.81
CA ARG A 77 25.90 -4.34 28.74
C ARG A 77 26.87 -3.27 29.21
#